data_AF-A0A7S0TUP9-F1
#
_entry.id   AF-A0A7S0TUP9-F1
#
_cell.length_a   1.000
_cell.length_b   1.000
_cell.length_c   1.000
_cell.angle_alpha   90.00
_cell.angle_beta   90.00
_cell.angle_gamma   90.00
#
_symmetry.space_group_name_H-M   'P 1'
#
loop_
_entity.id
_entity.type
_entity.pdbx_description
1 polymer ?
#
loop_
_entity_poly.entity_id
_entity_poly.type
_entity_poly.pdbx_seq_one_letter_code
_entity_poly.pdbx_strand_id
1 'polypeptide(L)'
;GGGGRGQLDLRIESGDPGLKSSYVSTSLLVASGSDPYLLLERAFAAVADRTGTFRVRKEKTVPPALNDFGWCTWDAFYSKVDPKGIKEGLEGLIKGGTPARFLILDDGWQATDNDEAYRAKDDTRSEVGAEELAGGGGIGGGEGAG
;
A
#
# COMPACT_ATOMS: atom_id res chain seq x y z
N GLY A 1 -7.57 29.00 9.71
CA GLY A 1 -8.89 29.67 9.85
C GLY A 1 -9.91 28.60 10.16
N GLY A 2 -10.78 28.81 11.15
CA GLY A 2 -11.78 27.82 11.55
C GLY A 2 -12.83 27.62 10.46
N GLY A 3 -12.98 26.38 9.99
CA GLY A 3 -13.96 25.99 8.98
C GLY A 3 -15.31 25.64 9.61
N GLY A 4 -16.39 26.22 9.08
CA GLY A 4 -17.75 25.78 9.39
C GLY A 4 -18.05 24.40 8.82
N ARG A 5 -19.10 23.73 9.33
CA ARG A 5 -19.54 22.41 8.83
C ARG A 5 -19.84 22.48 7.33
N GLY A 6 -19.16 21.64 6.53
CA GLY A 6 -19.41 21.49 5.09
C GLY A 6 -18.43 22.19 4.15
N GLN A 7 -17.27 22.65 4.64
CA GLN A 7 -16.24 23.27 3.79
C GLN A 7 -15.24 22.22 3.26
N LEU A 8 -14.84 22.37 1.99
CA LEU A 8 -13.74 21.63 1.38
C LEU A 8 -12.64 22.63 1.00
N ASP A 9 -11.49 22.51 1.65
CA ASP A 9 -10.31 23.33 1.37
C ASP A 9 -9.29 22.52 0.56
N LEU A 10 -8.79 23.10 -0.53
CA LEU A 10 -7.79 22.48 -1.40
C LEU A 10 -6.47 23.25 -1.31
N ARG A 11 -5.40 22.56 -0.91
CA ARG A 11 -4.03 23.08 -0.92
C ARG A 11 -3.22 22.31 -1.96
N ILE A 12 -2.53 23.03 -2.83
CA ILE A 12 -1.70 22.46 -3.90
C ILE A 12 -0.29 23.01 -3.75
N GLU A 13 0.69 22.13 -3.65
CA GLU A 13 2.12 22.47 -3.51
C GLU A 13 2.94 21.56 -4.40
N SER A 14 3.93 22.11 -5.12
CA SER A 14 4.82 21.31 -5.96
C SER A 14 5.99 20.71 -5.21
N GLY A 15 6.47 21.38 -4.15
CA GLY A 15 7.71 21.03 -3.45
C GLY A 15 8.99 21.17 -4.29
N ASP A 16 8.87 21.59 -5.56
CA ASP A 16 9.97 21.69 -6.52
C ASP A 16 10.37 23.17 -6.72
N PRO A 17 11.57 23.60 -6.27
CA PRO A 17 12.08 24.96 -6.49
C PRO A 17 12.27 25.33 -7.97
N GLY A 18 12.38 24.34 -8.85
CA GLY A 18 12.53 24.52 -10.29
C GLY A 18 11.21 24.76 -11.03
N LEU A 19 10.06 24.54 -10.37
CA LEU A 19 8.76 24.72 -11.00
C LEU A 19 8.45 26.21 -11.20
N LYS A 20 8.31 26.60 -12.48
CA LYS A 20 7.97 27.99 -12.87
C LYS A 20 6.48 28.24 -13.04
N SER A 21 5.66 27.19 -13.08
CA SER A 21 4.22 27.32 -13.26
C SER A 21 3.55 27.76 -11.96
N SER A 22 2.65 28.74 -12.05
CA SER A 22 1.78 29.18 -10.96
C SER A 22 0.35 28.65 -11.08
N TYR A 23 0.08 27.71 -12.00
CA TYR A 23 -1.25 27.16 -12.23
C TYR A 23 -1.25 25.63 -12.32
N VAL A 24 -2.34 25.02 -11.87
CA VAL A 24 -2.63 23.59 -11.98
C VAL A 24 -4.00 23.42 -12.63
N SER A 25 -4.04 22.73 -13.77
CA SER A 25 -5.22 22.66 -14.65
C SER A 25 -6.26 21.62 -14.22
N THR A 26 -5.87 20.59 -13.47
CA THR A 26 -6.77 19.55 -12.97
C THR A 26 -6.24 19.07 -11.62
N SER A 27 -6.96 19.37 -10.54
CA SER A 27 -6.49 19.18 -9.17
C SER A 27 -7.43 18.38 -8.27
N LEU A 28 -8.74 18.35 -8.58
CA LEU A 28 -9.74 17.69 -7.75
C LEU A 28 -10.88 17.13 -8.62
N LEU A 29 -11.25 15.88 -8.37
CA LEU A 29 -12.53 15.29 -8.79
C LEU A 29 -13.40 15.11 -7.53
N VAL A 30 -14.65 15.56 -7.59
CA VAL A 30 -15.68 15.26 -6.57
C VAL A 30 -16.75 14.41 -7.22
N ALA A 31 -17.04 13.26 -6.63
CA ALA A 31 -18.10 12.35 -7.07
C ALA A 31 -18.91 11.88 -5.86
N SER A 32 -20.22 11.66 -6.06
CA SER A 32 -21.12 11.17 -5.02
C SER A 32 -21.99 10.04 -5.56
N GLY A 33 -22.35 9.10 -4.69
CA GLY A 33 -23.15 7.92 -5.04
C GLY A 33 -23.46 7.07 -3.82
N SER A 34 -24.48 6.23 -3.92
CA SER A 34 -24.91 5.32 -2.84
C SER A 34 -24.17 3.98 -2.83
N ASP A 35 -23.59 3.59 -3.96
CA ASP A 35 -22.77 2.39 -4.09
C ASP A 35 -21.28 2.79 -4.17
N PRO A 36 -20.47 2.53 -3.12
CA PRO A 36 -19.07 2.93 -3.10
C PRO A 36 -18.22 2.19 -4.15
N TYR A 37 -18.57 0.97 -4.54
CA TYR A 37 -17.80 0.20 -5.53
C TYR A 37 -18.03 0.76 -6.93
N LEU A 38 -19.30 1.01 -7.29
CA LEU A 38 -19.63 1.64 -8.57
C LEU A 38 -19.14 3.09 -8.63
N LEU A 39 -19.19 3.81 -7.49
CA LEU A 39 -18.68 5.18 -7.40
C LEU A 39 -17.18 5.24 -7.71
N LEU A 40 -16.38 4.37 -7.09
CA LEU A 40 -14.94 4.31 -7.36
C LEU A 40 -14.65 3.96 -8.82
N GLU A 41 -15.32 2.94 -9.36
CA GLU A 41 -15.13 2.53 -10.75
C GLU A 41 -15.39 3.68 -11.73
N ARG A 42 -16.54 4.37 -11.58
CA ARG A 42 -16.92 5.48 -12.45
C ARG A 42 -16.04 6.70 -12.27
N ALA A 43 -15.66 7.02 -11.03
CA ALA A 43 -14.79 8.14 -10.74
C ALA A 43 -13.42 7.96 -11.40
N PHE A 44 -12.79 6.79 -11.24
CA PHE A 44 -11.49 6.53 -11.87
C PHE A 44 -11.56 6.44 -13.39
N ALA A 45 -12.65 5.90 -13.96
CA ALA A 45 -12.87 5.96 -15.40
C ALA A 45 -12.94 7.40 -15.92
N ALA A 46 -13.70 8.28 -15.24
CA ALA A 46 -13.79 9.69 -15.61
C ALA A 46 -12.43 10.43 -15.51
N VAL A 47 -11.59 10.12 -14.51
CA VAL A 47 -10.22 10.68 -14.41
C VAL A 47 -9.33 10.13 -15.52
N ALA A 48 -9.42 8.83 -15.83
CA ALA A 48 -8.65 8.23 -16.92
C ALA A 48 -8.99 8.89 -18.27
N ASP A 49 -10.29 9.02 -18.59
CA ASP A 49 -10.78 9.66 -19.81
C ASP A 49 -10.35 11.14 -19.89
N ARG A 50 -10.44 11.87 -18.77
CA ARG A 50 -10.11 13.29 -18.73
C ARG A 50 -8.62 13.58 -18.83
N THR A 51 -7.78 12.74 -18.21
CA THR A 51 -6.33 12.99 -18.15
C THR A 51 -5.57 12.30 -19.27
N GLY A 52 -6.06 11.15 -19.76
CA GLY A 52 -5.35 10.31 -20.73
C GLY A 52 -4.01 9.75 -20.22
N THR A 53 -3.76 9.77 -18.90
CA THR A 53 -2.45 9.44 -18.32
C THR A 53 -2.33 8.01 -17.79
N PHE A 54 -3.44 7.30 -17.63
CA PHE A 54 -3.46 5.92 -17.15
C PHE A 54 -4.68 5.16 -17.68
N ARG A 55 -4.63 3.83 -17.57
CA ARG A 55 -5.77 2.93 -17.81
C ARG A 55 -6.35 2.45 -16.49
N VAL A 56 -7.66 2.25 -16.41
CA VAL A 56 -8.29 1.67 -15.21
C VAL A 56 -7.94 0.19 -15.06
N ARG A 57 -8.08 -0.37 -13.85
CA ARG A 57 -7.68 -1.75 -13.53
C ARG A 57 -8.23 -2.78 -14.52
N LYS A 58 -9.52 -2.67 -14.90
CA LYS A 58 -10.20 -3.62 -15.81
C LYS A 58 -9.60 -3.66 -17.22
N GLU A 59 -8.89 -2.62 -17.63
CA GLU A 59 -8.24 -2.52 -18.94
C GLU A 59 -6.76 -2.95 -18.91
N LYS A 60 -6.20 -3.19 -17.71
CA LYS A 60 -4.83 -3.65 -17.56
C LYS A 60 -4.78 -5.17 -17.67
N THR A 61 -3.81 -5.68 -18.41
CA THR A 61 -3.48 -7.10 -18.40
C THR A 61 -2.89 -7.46 -17.05
N VAL A 62 -3.51 -8.41 -16.35
CA VAL A 62 -3.01 -8.94 -15.08
C VAL A 62 -1.82 -9.87 -15.38
N PRO A 63 -0.61 -9.60 -14.84
CA PRO A 63 0.53 -10.50 -15.02
C PRO A 63 0.23 -11.89 -14.43
N PRO A 64 0.62 -12.99 -15.11
CA PRO A 64 0.38 -14.35 -14.62
C PRO A 64 0.92 -14.61 -13.20
N ALA A 65 2.05 -13.98 -12.86
CA ALA A 65 2.69 -14.09 -11.55
C ALA A 65 1.79 -13.69 -10.38
N LEU A 66 0.75 -12.87 -10.59
CA LEU A 66 -0.20 -12.50 -9.52
C LEU A 66 -1.11 -13.66 -9.08
N ASN A 67 -1.12 -14.78 -9.81
CA ASN A 67 -1.83 -15.99 -9.39
C ASN A 67 -0.96 -16.91 -8.53
N ASP A 68 0.33 -16.62 -8.41
CA ASP A 68 1.27 -17.41 -7.66
C ASP A 68 1.47 -16.86 -6.24
N PHE A 69 1.94 -17.72 -5.34
CA PHE A 69 2.48 -17.26 -4.06
C PHE A 69 3.84 -16.58 -4.31
N GLY A 70 3.95 -15.32 -3.89
CA GLY A 70 5.21 -14.57 -3.86
C GLY A 70 5.57 -14.15 -2.44
N TRP A 71 6.82 -13.75 -2.27
CA TRP A 71 7.34 -13.32 -0.97
C TRP A 71 7.98 -11.94 -1.07
N CYS A 72 7.71 -11.09 -0.08
CA CYS A 72 8.29 -9.75 0.04
C CYS A 72 9.35 -9.73 1.13
N THR A 73 10.51 -9.12 0.87
CA THR A 73 11.57 -9.01 1.88
C THR A 73 11.19 -8.11 3.05
N TRP A 74 10.28 -7.15 2.86
CA TRP A 74 9.80 -6.28 3.94
C TRP A 74 9.15 -7.07 5.09
N ASP A 75 8.35 -8.09 4.78
CA ASP A 75 7.66 -8.93 5.77
C ASP A 75 8.60 -9.73 6.69
N ALA A 76 9.89 -9.84 6.33
CA ALA A 76 10.88 -10.60 7.09
C ALA A 76 12.05 -9.76 7.61
N PHE A 77 12.50 -8.76 6.85
CA PHE A 77 13.73 -8.03 7.14
C PHE A 77 13.52 -6.55 7.41
N TYR A 78 12.35 -5.99 7.06
CA TYR A 78 12.13 -4.54 7.00
C TYR A 78 13.30 -3.89 6.25
N SER A 79 14.01 -2.97 6.90
CA SER A 79 15.15 -2.25 6.33
C SER A 79 16.48 -3.02 6.31
N LYS A 80 16.53 -4.25 6.86
CA LYS A 80 17.75 -5.07 7.02
C LYS A 80 17.84 -6.18 5.98
N VAL A 81 17.48 -5.87 4.74
CA VAL A 81 17.51 -6.85 3.63
C VAL A 81 18.96 -7.20 3.29
N ASP A 82 19.34 -8.47 3.43
CA ASP A 82 20.66 -8.95 3.06
C ASP A 82 20.61 -10.25 2.21
N PRO A 83 21.61 -10.52 1.35
CA PRO A 83 21.60 -11.67 0.45
C PRO A 83 21.53 -13.04 1.15
N LYS A 84 22.13 -13.17 2.34
CA LYS A 84 22.13 -14.43 3.10
C LYS A 84 20.73 -14.66 3.67
N GLY A 85 20.13 -13.65 4.29
CA GLY A 85 18.76 -13.71 4.79
C GLY A 85 17.75 -14.10 3.70
N ILE A 86 17.84 -13.48 2.52
CA ILE A 86 16.98 -13.83 1.36
C ILE A 86 17.11 -15.32 1.00
N LYS A 87 18.34 -15.83 0.90
CA LYS A 87 18.57 -17.23 0.54
C LYS A 87 17.99 -18.18 1.59
N GLU A 88 18.23 -17.90 2.86
CA GLU A 88 17.73 -18.71 3.98
C GLU A 88 16.20 -18.69 4.05
N GLY A 89 15.56 -17.53 3.83
CA GLY A 89 14.11 -17.41 3.77
C GLY A 89 13.49 -18.21 2.62
N LEU A 90 14.06 -18.12 1.41
CA LEU A 90 13.61 -18.92 0.26
C LEU A 90 13.78 -20.43 0.49
N GLU A 91 14.91 -20.85 1.07
CA GLU A 91 15.11 -22.25 1.45
C GLU A 91 14.10 -22.71 2.51
N GLY A 92 13.76 -21.85 3.47
CA GLY A 92 12.74 -22.10 4.47
C GLY A 92 11.36 -22.33 3.86
N LEU A 93 10.94 -21.46 2.94
CA LEU A 93 9.67 -21.58 2.20
C LEU A 93 9.59 -22.88 1.38
N ILE A 94 10.68 -23.27 0.73
CA ILE A 94 10.78 -24.55 0.01
C ILE A 94 10.62 -25.72 0.98
N LYS A 95 11.37 -25.72 2.10
CA LYS A 95 11.32 -26.78 3.12
C LYS A 95 9.95 -26.88 3.78
N GLY A 96 9.25 -25.75 3.96
CA GLY A 96 7.90 -25.67 4.50
C GLY A 96 6.78 -26.03 3.51
N GLY A 97 7.11 -26.40 2.27
CA GLY A 97 6.13 -26.82 1.27
C GLY A 97 5.35 -25.69 0.61
N THR A 98 5.74 -24.42 0.83
CA THR A 98 5.11 -23.23 0.23
C THR A 98 6.16 -22.40 -0.52
N PRO A 99 6.74 -22.92 -1.62
CA PRO A 99 7.84 -22.25 -2.29
C PRO A 99 7.36 -21.01 -3.05
N ALA A 100 7.93 -19.83 -2.76
CA ALA A 100 7.66 -18.61 -3.53
C ALA A 100 7.99 -18.82 -5.03
N ARG A 101 7.14 -18.26 -5.91
CA ARG A 101 7.31 -18.26 -7.37
C ARG A 101 7.82 -16.93 -7.89
N PHE A 102 7.69 -15.87 -7.10
CA PHE A 102 8.32 -14.57 -7.34
C PHE A 102 8.75 -13.93 -6.01
N LEU A 103 9.71 -13.00 -6.10
CA LEU A 103 10.30 -12.29 -4.98
C LEU A 103 10.18 -10.78 -5.22
N ILE A 104 9.76 -10.05 -4.20
CA ILE A 104 9.84 -8.58 -4.16
C ILE A 104 11.03 -8.23 -3.25
N LEU A 105 12.03 -7.55 -3.83
CA LEU A 105 13.11 -6.92 -3.07
C LEU A 105 12.66 -5.50 -2.70
N ASP A 106 12.26 -5.34 -1.45
CA ASP A 106 11.74 -4.09 -0.89
C ASP A 106 12.87 -3.20 -0.34
N ASP A 107 12.49 -2.02 0.13
CA ASP A 107 13.37 -1.03 0.75
C ASP A 107 14.31 -1.64 1.79
N GLY A 108 15.52 -1.11 1.87
CA GLY A 108 16.61 -1.67 2.67
C GLY A 108 17.58 -2.56 1.88
N TRP A 109 17.24 -3.01 0.68
CA TRP A 109 18.16 -3.81 -0.17
C TRP A 109 19.33 -3.00 -0.75
N GLN A 110 19.13 -1.70 -0.97
CA GLN A 110 20.11 -0.78 -1.53
C GLN A 110 20.72 0.12 -0.44
N ALA A 111 21.99 0.47 -0.60
CA ALA A 111 22.62 1.55 0.17
C ALA A 111 22.29 2.91 -0.44
N THR A 112 21.77 3.83 0.35
CA THR A 112 21.43 5.20 -0.04
C THR A 112 22.11 6.22 0.87
N ASP A 113 22.36 7.43 0.35
CA ASP A 113 23.02 8.50 1.10
C ASP A 113 22.23 8.96 2.34
N ASN A 114 20.93 8.63 2.42
CA ASN A 114 20.07 9.00 3.53
C ASN A 114 19.96 7.90 4.61
N ASP A 115 20.61 6.76 4.41
CA ASP A 115 20.42 5.57 5.27
C ASP A 115 20.72 5.83 6.74
N GLU A 116 21.72 6.66 7.07
CA GLU A 116 22.06 6.99 8.46
C GLU A 116 20.91 7.70 9.19
N ALA A 117 20.14 8.54 8.49
CA ALA A 117 19.01 9.26 9.06
C ALA A 117 17.75 8.38 9.20
N TYR A 118 17.60 7.37 8.34
CA TYR A 118 16.39 6.53 8.26
C TYR A 118 16.52 5.17 8.95
N ARG A 119 17.70 4.53 8.94
CA ARG A 119 17.95 3.23 9.61
C ARG A 119 18.20 3.36 11.11
N ALA A 120 18.52 4.55 11.61
CA ALA A 120 18.86 4.78 13.03
C ALA A 120 17.66 4.83 13.99
N LYS A 121 16.43 4.68 13.49
CA LYS A 121 15.24 4.55 14.34
C LYS A 121 14.78 3.10 14.28
N ASP A 122 15.13 2.38 15.33
CA ASP A 122 14.80 0.98 15.58
C ASP A 122 13.32 0.70 15.24
N ASP A 123 13.07 0.04 14.10
CA ASP A 123 11.75 -0.49 13.75
C ASP A 123 11.52 -1.77 14.57
N THR A 124 11.51 -1.62 15.89
CA THR A 124 11.12 -2.69 16.82
C THR A 124 9.62 -2.68 16.95
N ARG A 125 8.90 -3.07 15.89
CA ARG A 125 7.56 -3.59 16.08
C ARG A 125 7.72 -5.05 16.53
N SER A 126 7.32 -5.34 17.77
CA SER A 126 7.33 -6.70 18.31
C SER A 126 6.63 -7.66 17.36
N GLU A 127 7.21 -8.85 17.17
CA GLU A 127 6.59 -9.93 16.40
C GLU A 127 5.13 -10.12 16.83
N VAL A 128 4.21 -9.91 15.88
CA VAL A 128 2.78 -10.07 16.12
C VAL A 128 2.42 -11.51 15.73
N GLY A 129 1.93 -12.30 16.68
CA GLY A 129 1.62 -13.72 16.46
C GLY A 129 0.52 -13.91 15.40
N ALA A 130 0.57 -15.02 14.67
CA ALA A 130 -0.38 -15.35 13.61
C ALA A 130 -1.86 -15.34 14.06
N GLU A 131 -2.14 -15.62 15.33
CA GLU A 131 -3.49 -15.58 15.92
C GLU A 131 -4.04 -14.15 16.06
N GLU A 132 -3.19 -13.16 16.33
CA GLU A 132 -3.59 -11.76 16.46
C GLU A 132 -3.88 -11.15 15.08
N LEU A 133 -3.13 -11.56 14.06
CA LEU A 133 -3.39 -11.20 12.65
C LEU A 133 -4.67 -11.83 12.10
N ALA A 134 -5.10 -12.97 12.64
CA ALA A 134 -6.30 -13.68 12.20
C ALA A 134 -7.61 -13.09 12.75
N GLY A 135 -7.56 -12.01 13.53
CA GLY A 135 -8.76 -11.28 13.95
C GLY A 135 -9.72 -12.11 14.82
N GLY A 136 -9.19 -12.73 15.88
CA GLY A 136 -9.94 -13.53 16.85
C GLY A 136 -10.98 -12.74 17.66
N GLY A 137 -12.02 -12.24 17.00
CA GLY A 137 -13.21 -11.67 17.61
C GLY A 137 -14.23 -12.77 17.89
N GLY A 138 -14.18 -13.37 19.09
CA GLY A 138 -15.27 -14.19 19.59
C GLY A 138 -16.52 -13.33 19.78
N ILE A 139 -17.55 -13.57 18.97
CA ILE A 139 -18.90 -13.04 19.18
C ILE A 139 -19.49 -13.68 20.43
N GLY A 140 -19.37 -13.00 21.57
CA GLY A 140 -20.07 -13.35 22.80
C GLY A 140 -21.57 -13.20 22.61
N GLY A 141 -22.29 -14.32 22.62
CA GLY A 141 -23.75 -14.33 22.66
C GLY A 141 -24.24 -13.78 23.99
N GLY A 142 -24.85 -12.60 23.96
CA GLY A 142 -25.68 -12.12 25.06
C GLY A 142 -27.08 -12.69 24.94
N GLU A 143 -27.38 -13.73 25.72
CA GLU A 143 -28.77 -14.11 26.01
C GLU A 143 -29.42 -12.98 26.82
N GLY A 144 -30.45 -12.37 26.24
CA GLY A 144 -31.40 -11.55 26.99
C GLY A 144 -32.35 -12.47 27.76
N ALA A 145 -32.17 -12.55 29.08
CA ALA A 145 -33.20 -13.04 29.98
C ALA A 145 -34.25 -11.92 30.17
N GLY A 146 -35.52 -12.29 30.03
CA GLY A 146 -36.68 -11.40 30.15
C GLY A 146 -37.12 -11.10 31.58
#